data_AF-A0A839FK14-F1
#
_entry.id   AF-A0A839FK14-F1
#
_cell.length_a   1.000
_cell.length_b   1.000
_cell.length_c   1.000
_cell.angle_alpha   90.00
_cell.angle_beta   90.00
_cell.angle_gamma   90.00
#
_symmetry.space_group_name_H-M   'P 1'
#
loop_
_entity.id
_entity.type
_entity.pdbx_description
1 polymer ?
#
loop_
_entity_poly.entity_id
_entity_poly.type
_entity_poly.pdbx_seq_one_letter_code
_entity_poly.pdbx_strand_id
1 'polypeptide(L)'
;MMTDFEKLANRYVAVWNEPDQMKRRNGIERLWVQDGLHFTPTRDVKGYDRLEARIEESHNKFVREQGFVFQVAGEPLGHHDVVKFHWVMVDPKSDTINAVGSDVLLLDESGLIISDYQFTEPLTRA
;
A
#
# COMPACT_ATOMS: atom_id res chain seq x y z
N MET A 1 19.35 4.97 10.55
CA MET A 1 18.77 5.85 9.50
C MET A 1 17.88 4.96 8.66
N MET A 2 16.71 5.45 8.22
CA MET A 2 15.83 4.63 7.37
C MET A 2 16.35 4.56 5.94
N THR A 3 16.25 3.38 5.32
CA THR A 3 16.53 3.17 3.90
C THR A 3 15.49 3.88 3.04
N ASP A 4 15.78 4.09 1.76
CA ASP A 4 14.81 4.72 0.86
C ASP A 4 13.61 3.79 0.57
N PHE A 5 13.82 2.48 0.59
CA PHE A 5 12.74 1.48 0.49
C PHE A 5 11.84 1.49 1.72
N GLU A 6 12.39 1.63 2.93
CA GLU A 6 11.61 1.81 4.15
C GLU A 6 10.76 3.08 4.09
N LYS A 7 11.33 4.20 3.61
CA LYS A 7 10.56 5.44 3.44
C LYS A 7 9.45 5.27 2.40
N LEU A 8 9.71 4.56 1.30
CA LEU A 8 8.70 4.30 0.26
C LEU A 8 7.55 3.44 0.80
N ALA A 9 7.85 2.30 1.43
CA ALA A 9 6.84 1.41 2.00
C ALA A 9 5.98 2.11 3.07
N ASN A 10 6.59 2.95 3.92
CA ASN A 10 5.86 3.72 4.91
C ASN A 10 4.93 4.78 4.28
N ARG A 11 5.38 5.49 3.23
CA ARG A 11 4.50 6.40 2.48
C ARG A 11 3.35 5.65 1.80
N TYR A 12 3.65 4.46 1.26
CA TYR A 12 2.66 3.60 0.64
C TYR A 12 1.54 3.24 1.63
N VAL A 13 1.85 2.59 2.76
CA VAL A 13 0.81 2.18 3.73
C VAL A 13 0.09 3.38 4.36
N ALA A 14 0.73 4.55 4.45
CA ALA A 14 0.09 5.76 4.95
C ALA A 14 -1.11 6.18 4.09
N VAL A 15 -1.03 6.03 2.76
CA VAL A 15 -2.14 6.35 1.85
C VAL A 15 -3.36 5.47 2.10
N TRP A 16 -3.16 4.20 2.46
CA TRP A 16 -4.25 3.28 2.81
C TRP A 16 -4.92 3.62 4.16
N ASN A 17 -4.21 4.31 5.05
CA ASN A 17 -4.71 4.76 6.33
C ASN A 17 -5.25 6.19 6.31
N GLU A 18 -5.15 6.94 5.20
CA GLU A 18 -5.45 8.39 5.17
C GLU A 18 -6.96 8.68 5.05
N PRO A 19 -7.59 9.29 6.08
CA PRO A 19 -9.02 9.62 6.07
C PRO A 19 -9.36 10.83 5.21
N ASP A 20 -8.45 11.79 5.05
CA ASP A 20 -8.71 13.01 4.27
C ASP A 20 -8.55 12.75 2.77
N GLN A 21 -9.60 13.01 2.02
CA GLN A 21 -9.62 12.74 0.58
C GLN A 21 -8.53 13.51 -0.19
N MET A 22 -8.33 14.80 0.12
CA MET A 22 -7.33 15.61 -0.59
C MET A 22 -5.91 15.14 -0.25
N LYS A 23 -5.63 14.81 1.02
CA LYS A 23 -4.34 14.23 1.40
C LYS A 23 -4.11 12.87 0.76
N ARG A 24 -5.13 12.02 0.70
CA ARG A 24 -5.07 10.71 0.03
C ARG A 24 -4.73 10.88 -1.44
N ARG A 25 -5.43 11.79 -2.16
CA ARG A 25 -5.12 12.10 -3.56
C ARG A 25 -3.69 12.58 -3.75
N ASN A 26 -3.25 13.55 -2.94
CA ASN A 26 -1.87 14.04 -2.99
C ASN A 26 -0.83 12.93 -2.69
N GLY A 27 -1.16 12.00 -1.80
CA GLY A 27 -0.32 10.84 -1.49
C GLY A 27 -0.21 9.90 -2.69
N ILE A 28 -1.32 9.63 -3.37
CA ILE A 28 -1.36 8.81 -4.60
C ILE A 28 -0.49 9.44 -5.70
N GLU A 29 -0.63 10.74 -5.95
CA GLU A 29 0.14 11.46 -6.99
C GLU A 29 1.65 11.52 -6.69
N ARG A 30 2.04 11.37 -5.42
CA ARG A 30 3.44 11.31 -4.99
C ARG A 30 4.02 9.90 -5.02
N LEU A 31 3.19 8.88 -5.23
CA LEU A 31 3.58 7.48 -5.21
C LEU A 31 3.50 6.85 -6.59
N TRP A 32 2.47 7.14 -7.37
CA TRP A 32 2.28 6.57 -8.72
C TRP A 32 2.55 7.60 -9.80
N VAL A 33 2.90 7.11 -10.99
CA VAL A 33 2.75 7.90 -12.23
C VAL A 33 1.26 8.07 -12.58
N GLN A 34 0.91 9.06 -13.41
CA GLN A 34 -0.48 9.39 -13.74
C GLN A 34 -1.32 8.21 -14.24
N ASP A 35 -0.72 7.34 -15.06
CA ASP A 35 -1.33 6.13 -15.61
C ASP A 35 -0.89 4.85 -14.89
N GLY A 36 -0.39 4.98 -13.66
CA GLY A 36 0.13 3.88 -12.84
C GLY A 36 -0.92 2.80 -12.58
N LEU A 37 -0.42 1.58 -12.40
CA LEU A 37 -1.24 0.38 -12.27
C LEU A 37 -1.17 -0.18 -10.85
N HIS A 38 -2.30 -0.73 -10.39
CA HIS A 38 -2.38 -1.53 -9.18
C HIS A 38 -3.20 -2.79 -9.48
N PHE A 39 -2.57 -3.94 -9.24
CA PHE A 39 -3.10 -5.25 -9.52
C PHE A 39 -3.29 -6.02 -8.23
N THR A 40 -4.43 -6.69 -8.14
CA THR A 40 -4.71 -7.73 -7.15
C THR A 40 -5.11 -9.00 -7.90
N PRO A 41 -5.24 -10.17 -7.25
CA PRO A 41 -5.72 -11.37 -7.93
C PRO A 41 -7.10 -11.24 -8.60
N THR A 42 -7.87 -10.20 -8.28
CA THR A 42 -9.25 -10.01 -8.76
C THR A 42 -9.53 -8.66 -9.40
N ARG A 43 -8.55 -7.75 -9.47
CA ARG A 43 -8.77 -6.36 -9.91
C ARG A 43 -7.56 -5.82 -10.64
N ASP A 44 -7.85 -5.10 -11.72
CA ASP A 44 -6.90 -4.29 -12.48
C ASP A 44 -7.31 -2.82 -12.36
N VAL A 45 -6.50 -2.04 -11.65
CA VAL A 45 -6.77 -0.63 -11.35
C VAL A 45 -5.75 0.22 -12.10
N LYS A 46 -6.22 1.22 -12.85
CA LYS A 46 -5.36 2.12 -13.63
C LYS A 46 -5.69 3.59 -13.36
N GLY A 47 -4.65 4.36 -13.10
CA GLY A 47 -4.69 5.80 -12.98
C GLY A 47 -5.25 6.29 -11.64
N TYR A 48 -4.94 7.55 -11.32
CA TYR A 48 -5.19 8.11 -10.01
C TYR A 48 -6.63 8.01 -9.54
N ASP A 49 -7.62 8.26 -10.40
CA ASP A 49 -9.03 8.25 -10.00
C ASP A 49 -9.50 6.84 -9.57
N ARG A 50 -9.05 5.80 -10.27
CA ARG A 50 -9.40 4.43 -9.92
C ARG A 50 -8.59 3.93 -8.72
N LEU A 51 -7.34 4.38 -8.58
CA LEU A 51 -6.53 4.13 -7.39
C LEU A 51 -7.18 4.72 -6.15
N GLU A 52 -7.61 5.98 -6.22
CA GLU A 52 -8.28 6.69 -5.14
C GLU A 52 -9.56 5.98 -4.72
N ALA A 53 -10.41 5.58 -5.67
CA ALA A 53 -11.63 4.82 -5.39
C ALA A 53 -11.33 3.47 -4.72
N ARG A 54 -10.32 2.73 -5.19
CA ARG A 54 -9.90 1.44 -4.62
C ARG A 54 -9.40 1.59 -3.19
N ILE A 55 -8.58 2.61 -2.94
CA ILE A 55 -7.99 2.87 -1.62
C ILE A 55 -9.09 3.35 -0.66
N GLU A 56 -9.97 4.24 -1.10
CA GLU A 56 -11.11 4.71 -0.31
C GLU A 56 -12.04 3.57 0.10
N GLU A 57 -12.40 2.66 -0.83
CA GLU A 57 -13.20 1.47 -0.51
C GLU A 57 -12.55 0.65 0.61
N SER A 58 -11.24 0.42 0.52
CA SER A 58 -10.46 -0.30 1.53
C SER A 58 -10.45 0.43 2.88
N HIS A 59 -10.14 1.72 2.84
CA HIS A 59 -10.06 2.57 4.02
C HIS A 59 -11.39 2.58 4.77
N ASN A 60 -12.49 2.80 4.05
CA ASN A 60 -13.82 2.85 4.60
C ASN A 60 -14.18 1.54 5.31
N LYS A 61 -13.98 0.42 4.63
CA LYS A 61 -14.32 -0.91 5.17
C LYS A 61 -13.48 -1.33 6.36
N PHE A 62 -12.17 -1.13 6.30
CA PHE A 62 -11.25 -1.72 7.28
C PHE A 62 -10.77 -0.71 8.33
N VAL A 63 -10.43 0.52 7.92
CA VAL A 63 -9.90 1.54 8.83
C VAL A 63 -11.04 2.27 9.53
N ARG A 64 -11.97 2.86 8.77
CA ARG A 64 -13.05 3.68 9.34
C ARG A 64 -14.09 2.84 10.07
N GLU A 65 -14.59 1.77 9.47
CA GLU A 65 -15.69 0.98 10.03
C GLU A 65 -15.24 -0.02 11.10
N GLN A 66 -14.06 -0.62 10.94
CA GLN A 66 -13.54 -1.65 11.87
C GLN A 66 -12.44 -1.13 12.81
N GLY A 67 -11.86 0.04 12.53
CA GLY A 67 -10.79 0.61 13.35
C GLY A 67 -9.43 -0.06 13.17
N PHE A 68 -9.24 -0.84 12.10
CA PHE A 68 -7.96 -1.50 11.81
C PHE A 68 -6.94 -0.53 11.22
N VAL A 69 -5.67 -0.89 11.30
CA VAL A 69 -4.55 -0.09 10.79
C VAL A 69 -3.67 -0.96 9.90
N PHE A 70 -3.26 -0.43 8.75
CA PHE A 70 -2.24 -1.07 7.91
C PHE A 70 -0.84 -0.62 8.34
N GLN A 71 0.09 -1.57 8.50
CA GLN A 71 1.48 -1.31 8.87
C GLN A 71 2.43 -2.06 7.94
N VAL A 72 3.62 -1.51 7.70
CA VAL A 72 4.72 -2.26 7.09
C VAL A 72 5.17 -3.35 8.07
N ALA A 73 5.43 -4.55 7.55
CA ALA A 73 5.95 -5.67 8.31
C ALA A 73 7.32 -6.11 7.78
N GLY A 74 8.27 -6.28 8.69
CA GLY A 74 9.65 -6.61 8.37
C GLY A 74 10.38 -5.48 7.64
N GLU A 75 11.52 -5.83 7.03
CA GLU A 75 12.36 -4.91 6.26
C GLU A 75 11.96 -4.94 4.77
N PRO A 76 11.56 -3.80 4.18
CA PRO A 76 11.42 -3.67 2.74
C PRO A 76 12.74 -3.94 2.00
N LEU A 77 12.67 -4.73 0.95
CA LEU A 77 13.80 -5.05 0.09
C LEU A 77 13.62 -4.41 -1.27
N GLY A 78 14.73 -4.05 -1.92
CA GLY A 78 14.67 -3.52 -3.27
C GLY A 78 16.02 -3.58 -3.96
N HIS A 79 15.97 -3.56 -5.28
CA HIS A 79 17.14 -3.42 -6.14
C HIS A 79 16.69 -2.90 -7.50
N HIS A 80 17.59 -2.21 -8.21
CA HIS A 80 17.24 -1.55 -9.48
C HIS A 80 15.96 -0.72 -9.28
N ASP A 81 14.96 -0.98 -10.10
CA ASP A 81 13.65 -0.34 -10.18
C ASP A 81 12.54 -1.14 -9.48
N VAL A 82 12.88 -2.19 -8.72
CA VAL A 82 11.89 -3.06 -8.06
C VAL A 82 12.03 -2.98 -6.55
N VAL A 83 10.89 -2.79 -5.86
CA VAL A 83 10.77 -2.81 -4.40
C VAL A 83 9.73 -3.84 -3.99
N LYS A 84 10.03 -4.63 -2.96
CA LYS A 84 9.11 -5.57 -2.33
C LYS A 84 9.03 -5.30 -0.83
N PHE A 85 7.81 -5.29 -0.29
CA PHE A 85 7.60 -5.22 1.16
C PHE A 85 6.38 -6.04 1.56
N HIS A 86 6.28 -6.33 2.86
CA HIS A 86 5.10 -6.97 3.45
C HIS A 86 4.32 -5.95 4.26
N TRP A 87 3.03 -6.19 4.41
CA TRP A 87 2.16 -5.41 5.27
C TRP A 87 1.27 -6.32 6.10
N VAL A 88 0.85 -5.79 7.24
CA VAL A 88 -0.14 -6.39 8.12
C VAL A 88 -1.27 -5.40 8.35
N MET A 89 -2.48 -5.91 8.48
CA MET A 89 -3.64 -5.15 8.96
C MET A 89 -3.93 -5.62 10.39
N VAL A 90 -3.80 -4.71 11.35
CA VAL A 90 -3.89 -5.02 12.77
C VAL A 90 -5.11 -4.37 13.40
N ASP A 91 -5.66 -5.02 14.43
CA ASP A 91 -6.54 -4.35 15.39
C ASP A 91 -5.67 -3.69 16.48
N PRO A 92 -5.57 -2.35 16.53
CA PRO A 92 -4.69 -1.66 17.47
C PRO A 92 -5.14 -1.79 18.92
N LYS A 93 -6.35 -2.32 19.20
CA LYS A 93 -6.84 -2.54 20.56
C LYS A 93 -6.35 -3.86 21.16
N SER A 94 -6.07 -4.84 20.30
CA SER A 94 -5.74 -6.21 20.70
C SER A 94 -4.41 -6.72 20.16
N ASP A 95 -3.74 -5.96 19.28
CA ASP A 95 -2.58 -6.38 18.50
C ASP A 95 -2.82 -7.63 17.62
N THR A 96 -4.09 -7.97 17.37
CA THR A 96 -4.44 -9.11 16.51
C THR A 96 -4.20 -8.75 15.05
N ILE A 97 -3.45 -9.60 14.34
CA ILE A 97 -3.26 -9.51 12.88
C ILE A 97 -4.48 -10.12 12.19
N ASN A 98 -5.21 -9.29 11.44
CA ASN A 98 -6.45 -9.67 10.74
C ASN A 98 -6.22 -9.99 9.25
N ALA A 99 -5.18 -9.42 8.65
CA ALA A 99 -4.77 -9.76 7.29
C ALA A 99 -3.27 -9.51 7.12
N VAL A 100 -2.66 -10.27 6.21
CA VAL A 100 -1.27 -10.08 5.80
C VAL A 100 -1.17 -10.11 4.29
N GLY A 101 -0.17 -9.43 3.76
CA GLY A 101 0.11 -9.44 2.33
C GLY A 101 1.50 -8.90 2.01
N SER A 102 1.78 -8.88 0.72
CA SER A 102 2.96 -8.22 0.17
C SER A 102 2.61 -7.48 -1.10
N ASP A 103 3.42 -6.48 -1.42
CA ASP A 103 3.34 -5.75 -2.68
C ASP A 103 4.71 -5.77 -3.34
N VAL A 104 4.71 -5.88 -4.67
CA VAL A 104 5.89 -5.71 -5.52
C VAL A 104 5.66 -4.51 -6.42
N LEU A 105 6.50 -3.50 -6.26
CA LEU A 105 6.43 -2.22 -6.98
C LEU A 105 7.50 -2.19 -8.07
N LEU A 106 7.10 -1.87 -9.29
CA LEU A 106 7.98 -1.43 -10.37
C LEU A 106 7.96 0.10 -10.44
N LEU A 107 9.14 0.71 -10.39
CA LEU A 107 9.32 2.15 -10.34
C LEU A 107 9.87 2.69 -11.67
N ASP A 108 9.59 3.95 -11.96
CA ASP A 108 10.27 4.71 -13.02
C ASP A 108 11.61 5.31 -12.53
N GLU A 109 12.32 5.99 -13.42
CA GLU A 109 13.59 6.67 -13.11
C GLU A 109 13.46 7.77 -12.05
N SER A 110 12.24 8.27 -11.81
CA SER A 110 11.94 9.26 -10.76
C SER A 110 11.55 8.61 -9.43
N GLY A 111 11.47 7.28 -9.36
CA GLY A 111 11.04 6.53 -8.20
C GLY A 111 9.52 6.47 -8.00
N LEU A 112 8.73 6.81 -9.03
CA LEU A 112 7.27 6.69 -9.01
C LEU A 112 6.83 5.32 -9.49
N ILE A 113 5.76 4.78 -8.92
CA ILE A 113 5.23 3.46 -9.21
C ILE A 113 4.56 3.46 -10.58
N ILE A 114 5.11 2.64 -11.49
CA ILE A 114 4.51 2.29 -12.79
C ILE A 114 3.49 1.18 -12.58
N SER A 115 3.83 0.15 -11.80
CA SER A 115 2.96 -0.99 -11.53
C SER A 115 3.17 -1.52 -10.13
N ASP A 116 2.06 -1.82 -9.47
CA ASP A 116 1.99 -2.38 -8.13
C ASP A 116 1.25 -3.72 -8.18
N TYR A 117 1.88 -4.79 -7.71
CA TYR A 117 1.31 -6.13 -7.65
C TYR A 117 1.11 -6.56 -6.21
N GLN A 118 -0.15 -6.55 -5.76
CA GLN A 118 -0.55 -6.94 -4.42
C GLN A 118 -0.86 -8.44 -4.34
N PHE A 119 -0.35 -9.07 -3.28
CA PHE A 119 -0.65 -10.44 -2.88
C PHE A 119 -1.28 -10.44 -1.49
N THR A 120 -2.45 -11.05 -1.36
CA THR A 120 -2.97 -11.44 -0.03
C THR A 120 -2.36 -12.78 0.35
N GLU A 121 -1.87 -12.88 1.57
CA GLU A 121 -1.14 -14.04 2.05
C GLU A 121 -1.86 -14.72 3.23
N PRO A 122 -1.63 -16.03 3.45
CA PRO A 122 -2.19 -16.71 4.60
C PRO A 122 -1.60 -16.15 5.90
N LEU A 123 -2.42 -16.02 6.95
CA LEU A 123 -1.99 -15.53 8.27
C LEU A 123 -0.82 -16.32 8.88
N THR A 124 -0.57 -17.55 8.43
CA THR A 124 0.60 -18.34 8.84
C THR A 124 1.95 -17.74 8.39
N ARG A 125 1.93 -16.69 7.57
CA ARG A 125 3.10 -15.91 7.14
C ARG A 125 3.21 -14.54 7.84
N ALA A 126 2.33 -14.28 8.80
CA ALA A 126 2.38 -13.11 9.66
C ALA A 126 3.55 -13.17 10.65
#